data_AF-A0A3M7NIM2-F1
#
_entry.id   AF-A0A3M7NIM2-F1
#
_cell.length_a   1.000
_cell.length_b   1.000
_cell.length_c   1.000
_cell.angle_alpha   90.00
_cell.angle_beta   90.00
_cell.angle_gamma   90.00
#
_symmetry.space_group_name_H-M   'P 1'
#
loop_
_entity.id
_entity.type
_entity.pdbx_description
1 polymer ?
#
loop_
_entity_poly.entity_id
_entity_poly.type
_entity_poly.pdbx_seq_one_letter_code
_entity_poly.pdbx_strand_id
1 'polypeptide(L)'
;MFNAFLRSLRGPNLEIFKFGMYLAFPIGWMYYFGTNLDERFSVPDFWPTQEQSHKLPREREELAREVERIRLEMKERVERKQKMELEEAKIKLREGV
;
A
#
# COMPACT_ATOMS: atom_id res chain seq x y z
N MET A 1 -32.55 -37.97 -23.43
CA MET A 1 -31.08 -37.88 -23.64
C MET A 1 -30.33 -37.44 -22.38
N PHE A 2 -30.72 -36.34 -21.73
CA PHE A 2 -30.04 -35.81 -20.53
C PHE A 2 -29.89 -36.82 -19.37
N ASN A 3 -30.94 -37.60 -19.08
CA ASN A 3 -30.92 -38.62 -18.01
C ASN A 3 -30.01 -39.83 -18.28
N ALA A 4 -29.60 -40.08 -19.52
CA ALA A 4 -28.65 -41.15 -19.85
C ALA A 4 -27.21 -40.70 -19.57
N PHE A 5 -26.90 -39.44 -19.89
CA PHE A 5 -25.63 -38.78 -19.58
C PHE A 5 -25.39 -38.66 -18.06
N LEU A 6 -26.42 -38.28 -17.29
CA LEU A 6 -26.31 -38.22 -15.83
C LEU A 6 -26.15 -39.62 -15.19
N ARG A 7 -26.60 -40.68 -15.86
CA ARG A 7 -26.41 -42.07 -15.40
C ARG A 7 -25.00 -42.58 -15.66
N SER A 8 -24.31 -42.12 -16.70
CA SER A 8 -22.92 -42.49 -16.99
C SER A 8 -21.93 -41.83 -16.04
N LEU A 9 -22.29 -40.69 -15.43
CA LEU A 9 -21.51 -39.96 -14.42
C LEU A 9 -21.70 -40.51 -12.99
N ARG A 10 -21.82 -41.83 -12.83
CA ARG A 10 -21.91 -42.50 -11.52
C ARG A 10 -20.74 -43.46 -11.32
N GLY A 11 -20.39 -43.70 -10.07
CA GLY A 11 -19.26 -44.57 -9.71
C GLY A 11 -17.92 -43.98 -10.16
N PRO A 12 -16.94 -44.81 -10.57
CA PRO A 12 -15.59 -44.37 -10.97
C PRO A 12 -15.57 -43.28 -12.06
N ASN A 13 -16.57 -43.27 -12.97
CA ASN A 13 -16.67 -42.24 -14.01
C ASN A 13 -16.85 -40.82 -13.44
N LEU A 14 -17.44 -40.69 -12.24
CA LEU A 14 -17.58 -39.41 -11.55
C LEU A 14 -16.22 -38.90 -11.04
N GLU A 15 -15.34 -39.80 -10.59
CA GLU A 15 -14.00 -39.44 -10.13
C GLU A 15 -13.12 -38.98 -11.29
N ILE A 16 -13.22 -39.65 -12.44
CA ILE A 16 -12.53 -39.24 -13.68
C ILE A 16 -13.03 -37.86 -14.15
N PHE A 17 -14.34 -37.62 -14.09
CA PHE A 17 -14.90 -36.30 -14.42
C PHE A 17 -14.39 -35.21 -13.47
N LYS A 18 -14.40 -35.45 -12.15
CA LYS A 18 -13.88 -34.51 -11.16
C LYS A 18 -12.40 -34.21 -11.39
N PHE A 19 -11.61 -35.24 -11.67
CA PHE A 19 -10.19 -35.10 -12.00
C PHE A 19 -9.99 -34.24 -13.26
N GLY A 20 -10.73 -34.52 -14.32
CA GLY A 20 -10.71 -33.72 -15.55
C GLY A 20 -11.08 -32.26 -15.30
N MET A 21 -12.12 -32.01 -14.49
CA MET A 21 -12.51 -30.66 -14.08
C MET A 21 -11.43 -29.95 -13.27
N TYR A 22 -10.76 -30.65 -12.35
CA TYR A 22 -9.67 -30.07 -11.55
C TYR A 22 -8.41 -29.75 -12.35
N LEU A 23 -8.19 -30.41 -13.48
CA LEU A 23 -7.13 -30.04 -14.42
C LEU A 23 -7.59 -28.91 -15.35
N ALA A 24 -8.78 -29.04 -15.91
CA ALA A 24 -9.33 -28.09 -16.88
C ALA A 24 -9.59 -26.71 -16.26
N PHE A 25 -10.05 -26.67 -15.01
CA PHE A 25 -10.35 -25.41 -14.33
C PHE A 25 -9.13 -24.49 -14.18
N PRO A 26 -8.00 -24.89 -13.55
CA PRO A 26 -6.83 -24.03 -13.43
C PRO A 26 -6.18 -23.75 -14.77
N ILE A 27 -6.11 -24.73 -15.68
CA ILE A 27 -5.50 -24.53 -17.02
C ILE A 27 -6.33 -23.53 -17.84
N GLY A 28 -7.65 -23.69 -17.87
CA GLY A 28 -8.55 -22.77 -18.57
C GLY A 28 -8.54 -21.37 -17.95
N TRP A 29 -8.50 -21.28 -16.62
CA TRP A 29 -8.39 -20.00 -15.92
C TRP A 29 -7.08 -19.29 -16.25
N MET A 30 -5.95 -20.02 -16.25
CA MET A 30 -4.65 -19.50 -16.68
C MET A 30 -4.62 -19.15 -18.16
N TYR A 31 -5.29 -19.89 -19.03
CA TYR A 31 -5.34 -19.54 -20.45
C TYR A 31 -6.11 -18.24 -20.68
N TYR A 32 -7.24 -18.06 -19.99
CA TYR A 32 -8.08 -16.87 -20.12
C TYR A 32 -7.46 -15.62 -19.48
N PHE A 33 -6.88 -15.74 -18.28
CA PHE A 33 -6.30 -14.59 -17.55
C PHE A 33 -4.79 -14.46 -17.71
N GLY A 34 -4.04 -15.56 -17.84
CA GLY A 34 -2.59 -15.59 -17.71
C GLY A 34 -1.80 -15.09 -18.92
N THR A 35 -2.44 -14.93 -20.08
CA THR A 35 -1.76 -14.43 -21.31
C THR A 35 -1.93 -12.92 -21.52
N ASN A 36 -2.72 -12.24 -20.68
CA ASN A 36 -2.96 -10.80 -20.78
C ASN A 36 -3.25 -10.17 -19.42
N LEU A 37 -2.34 -10.36 -18.45
CA LEU A 37 -2.46 -9.76 -17.12
C LEU A 37 -2.14 -8.26 -17.16
N ASP A 38 -1.09 -7.87 -17.86
CA ASP A 38 -0.60 -6.49 -17.85
C ASP A 38 -1.62 -5.50 -18.45
N GLU A 39 -2.27 -5.83 -19.57
CA GLU A 39 -3.28 -4.93 -20.16
C GLU A 39 -4.57 -4.90 -19.31
N ARG A 40 -4.97 -6.04 -18.72
CA ARG A 40 -6.21 -6.16 -17.95
C ARG A 40 -6.13 -5.55 -16.55
N PHE A 41 -4.94 -5.54 -15.95
CA PHE A 41 -4.72 -5.13 -14.56
C PHE A 41 -3.75 -3.94 -14.42
N SER A 42 -3.26 -3.35 -15.51
CA SER A 42 -2.52 -2.09 -15.43
C SER A 42 -3.44 -0.97 -14.95
N VAL A 43 -2.93 -0.20 -13.99
CA VAL A 43 -3.58 1.01 -13.51
C VAL A 43 -2.87 2.19 -14.18
N PRO A 44 -3.56 2.96 -15.04
CA PRO A 44 -3.01 4.19 -15.58
C PRO A 44 -2.62 5.14 -14.45
N ASP A 45 -1.47 5.80 -14.58
CA ASP A 45 -0.98 6.78 -13.61
C ASP A 45 -0.83 6.24 -12.17
N PHE A 46 -0.54 4.94 -12.03
CA PHE A 46 -0.32 4.32 -10.71
C PHE A 46 0.79 5.02 -9.90
N TRP A 47 1.85 5.46 -10.59
CA TRP A 47 2.95 6.17 -9.97
C TRP A 47 2.72 7.70 -10.06
N PRO A 48 2.91 8.44 -8.96
CA PRO A 48 2.80 9.88 -8.98
C PRO A 48 3.79 10.47 -9.99
N THR A 49 3.33 11.46 -10.75
CA THR A 49 4.13 12.09 -11.78
C THR A 49 5.30 12.88 -11.18
N GLN A 50 6.30 13.21 -11.99
CA GLN A 50 7.44 14.02 -11.55
C GLN A 50 7.02 15.42 -11.05
N GLU A 51 5.87 15.93 -11.50
CA GLU A 51 5.28 17.18 -11.01
C GLU A 51 4.64 17.04 -9.63
N GLN A 52 4.04 15.88 -9.37
CA GLN A 52 3.47 15.52 -8.07
C GLN A 52 4.53 15.10 -7.05
N SER A 53 5.75 14.82 -7.52
CA SER A 53 6.88 14.48 -6.68
C SER A 53 7.48 15.73 -6.05
N HIS A 54 7.92 15.63 -4.80
CA HIS A 54 8.63 16.72 -4.12
C HIS A 54 9.91 17.07 -4.90
N LYS A 55 9.99 18.30 -5.40
CA LYS A 55 11.18 18.81 -6.07
C LYS A 55 12.20 19.19 -5.01
N LEU A 56 13.29 18.43 -4.92
CA LEU A 56 14.40 18.77 -4.04
C LEU A 56 15.06 20.07 -4.54
N PRO A 57 15.42 21.01 -3.65
CA PRO A 57 16.22 22.18 -4.01
C PRO A 57 17.49 21.73 -4.72
N ARG A 58 17.75 22.22 -5.94
CA ARG A 58 18.92 21.82 -6.74
C ARG A 58 20.06 22.82 -6.63
N GLU A 59 19.76 24.06 -6.28
CA GLU A 59 20.74 25.14 -6.18
C GLU A 59 21.32 25.23 -4.77
N ARG A 60 22.61 25.57 -4.67
CA ARG A 60 23.33 25.65 -3.39
C ARG A 60 22.74 26.70 -2.44
N GLU A 61 22.29 27.83 -2.99
CA GLU A 61 21.68 28.91 -2.22
C GLU A 61 20.28 28.55 -1.70
N GLU A 62 19.49 27.83 -2.50
CA GLU A 62 18.19 27.31 -2.11
C GLU A 62 18.32 26.26 -1.00
N LEU A 63 19.29 25.35 -1.13
CA LEU A 63 19.63 24.37 -0.09
C LEU A 63 20.04 25.04 1.22
N ALA A 64 20.90 26.07 1.17
CA ALA A 64 21.33 26.79 2.37
C ALA A 64 20.15 27.44 3.10
N ARG A 65 19.27 28.12 2.37
CA ARG A 65 18.06 28.74 2.93
C ARG A 65 17.11 27.72 3.55
N GLU A 66 16.92 26.58 2.90
CA GLU A 66 16.06 25.51 3.41
C GLU A 66 16.64 24.86 4.67
N VAL A 67 17.96 24.67 4.73
CA VAL A 67 18.65 24.18 5.93
C VAL A 67 18.52 25.19 7.09
N GLU A 68 18.64 26.48 6.82
CA GLU A 68 18.42 27.51 7.85
C GLU A 68 16.97 27.52 8.35
N ARG A 69 15.99 27.42 7.45
CA ARG A 69 14.57 27.28 7.81
C ARG A 69 14.34 26.10 8.75
N ILE A 70 14.88 24.93 8.40
CA ILE A 70 14.76 23.71 9.21
C ILE A 70 15.42 23.89 10.57
N ARG A 71 16.61 24.51 10.64
CA ARG A 71 17.32 24.79 11.90
C ARG A 71 16.53 25.72 12.81
N LEU A 72 15.92 26.77 12.26
CA LEU A 72 15.07 27.70 13.01
C LEU A 72 13.84 26.98 13.58
N GLU A 73 13.13 26.21 12.75
CA GLU A 73 11.97 25.44 13.21
C GLU A 73 12.33 24.44 14.31
N MET A 74 13.46 23.76 14.19
CA MET A 74 13.95 22.84 15.23
C MET A 74 14.22 23.59 16.53
N LYS A 75 14.91 24.73 16.47
CA LYS A 75 15.22 25.55 17.64
C LYS A 75 13.95 26.02 18.34
N GLU A 76 12.98 26.54 17.60
CA GLU A 76 11.70 26.97 18.17
C GLU A 76 10.94 25.81 18.82
N ARG A 77 10.94 24.63 18.21
CA ARG A 77 10.29 23.44 18.79
C ARG A 77 10.93 23.07 20.12
N VAL A 78 12.25 23.13 20.23
CA VAL A 78 12.98 22.85 21.48
C VAL A 78 12.63 23.90 22.54
N GLU A 79 12.67 25.19 22.19
CA GLU A 79 12.33 26.26 23.14
C GLU A 79 10.88 26.18 23.63
N ARG A 80 9.92 25.86 22.74
CA ARG A 80 8.52 25.64 23.12
C ARG A 80 8.39 24.48 24.10
N LYS A 81 9.06 23.36 23.85
CA LYS A 81 9.07 22.22 24.78
C LYS A 81 9.62 22.59 26.15
N GLN A 82 10.76 23.28 26.20
CA GLN A 82 11.38 23.71 27.45
C GLN A 82 10.48 24.66 28.25
N LYS A 83 9.78 25.59 27.57
CA LYS A 83 8.83 26.50 28.24
C LYS A 83 7.64 25.74 28.83
N MET A 84 7.06 24.80 28.07
CA MET A 84 5.95 23.97 28.57
C MET A 84 6.40 23.12 29.77
N GLU A 85 7.56 22.47 29.70
CA GLU A 85 8.11 21.68 30.81
C GLU A 85 8.35 22.53 32.06
N LEU A 86 8.86 23.76 31.89
CA LEU A 86 9.08 24.69 33.01
C LEU A 86 7.75 25.18 33.61
N GLU A 87 6.74 25.42 32.78
CA GLU A 87 5.40 25.82 33.22
C GLU A 87 4.70 24.69 33.96
N GLU A 88 4.76 23.46 33.44
CA GLU A 88 4.26 22.26 34.11
C GLU A 88 4.96 22.02 35.45
N ALA A 89 6.29 22.18 35.51
CA ALA A 89 7.05 22.06 36.76
C ALA A 89 6.62 23.12 37.79
N LYS A 90 6.39 24.37 37.36
CA LYS A 90 5.88 25.45 38.22
C LYS A 90 4.46 25.19 38.72
N ILE A 91 3.59 24.65 37.87
CA ILE A 91 2.21 24.29 38.25
C ILE A 91 2.24 23.17 39.29
N LYS A 92 3.02 22.10 39.07
CA LYS A 92 3.19 21.01 40.05
C LYS A 92 3.76 21.48 41.39
N LEU A 93 4.71 22.42 41.38
CA LEU A 93 5.25 23.04 42.59
C LEU A 93 4.20 23.90 43.32
N ARG A 94 3.28 24.55 42.59
CA ARG A 94 2.22 25.39 43.15
C ARG A 94 1.04 24.58 43.71
N GLU A 95 0.75 23.41 43.14
CA GLU A 95 -0.34 22.52 43.56
C GLU A 95 0.09 21.48 44.61
N GLY A 96 1.37 21.45 44.97
CA GLY A 96 1.98 20.50 45.92
C GLY A 96 2.53 21.13 47.20
N VAL A 97 1.72 21.95 47.90
CA VAL A 97 1.75 22.20 49.36
C VAL A 97 0.31 22.37 49.84
#